data_AF-A0A645C6B8-F1
#
_entry.id   AF-A0A645C6B8-F1
#
_cell.length_a   1.000
_cell.length_b   1.000
_cell.length_c   1.000
_cell.angle_alpha   90.00
_cell.angle_beta   90.00
_cell.angle_gamma   90.00
#
_symmetry.space_group_name_H-M   'P 1'
#
loop_
_entity.id
_entity.type
_entity.pdbx_description
1 polymer ?
#
loop_
_entity_poly.entity_id
_entity_poly.type
_entity_poly.pdbx_seq_one_letter_code
_entity_poly.pdbx_strand_id
1 'polypeptide(L)'
;MSEHHTFKYFKEETLKKYAEQFGWTLIDDSNRKDLFLDMIRQMDMSYSYKPVLIKAVLLYADEKGRVKLSDIVTYFRDFYERRRAAGLVVEKANSIYTKGGYTDKDAERNILANPFKRFEDMQMLRHTKTLGIVEVDGAVWKNLSQEEKAEIERICDQKLAEYYAR
;
A
#
# COMPACT_ATOMS: atom_id res chain seq x y z
N MET A 1 -22.93 17.94 -27.10
CA MET A 1 -22.73 17.54 -25.69
C MET A 1 -23.38 16.17 -25.55
N SER A 2 -22.63 15.07 -25.68
CA SER A 2 -23.20 13.73 -25.52
C SER A 2 -23.38 13.45 -24.03
N GLU A 3 -24.63 13.47 -23.56
CA GLU A 3 -24.96 13.04 -22.20
C GLU A 3 -24.72 11.53 -22.10
N HIS A 4 -23.62 11.15 -21.42
CA HIS A 4 -23.35 9.75 -21.10
C HIS A 4 -24.34 9.28 -20.03
N HIS A 5 -25.52 8.84 -20.44
CA HIS A 5 -26.46 8.14 -19.57
C HIS A 5 -25.81 6.84 -19.06
N THR A 6 -25.54 6.77 -17.77
CA THR A 6 -25.08 5.55 -17.11
C THR A 6 -26.28 4.79 -16.58
N PHE A 7 -26.59 3.64 -17.17
CA PHE A 7 -27.65 2.76 -16.68
C PHE A 7 -27.09 1.85 -15.58
N LYS A 8 -27.60 2.01 -14.35
CA LYS A 8 -27.33 1.06 -13.26
C LYS A 8 -28.20 -0.18 -13.47
N TYR A 9 -27.59 -1.36 -13.59
CA TYR A 9 -28.30 -2.65 -13.67
C TYR A 9 -28.79 -3.16 -12.29
N PHE A 10 -28.63 -2.36 -11.23
CA PHE A 10 -29.04 -2.68 -9.87
C PHE A 10 -29.86 -1.53 -9.29
N LYS A 11 -30.66 -1.83 -8.27
CA LYS A 11 -31.39 -0.86 -7.46
C LYS A 11 -30.63 -0.60 -6.16
N GLU A 12 -30.57 0.63 -5.69
CA GLU A 12 -29.84 0.96 -4.45
C GLU A 12 -30.43 0.25 -3.22
N GLU A 13 -31.74 0.01 -3.22
CA GLU A 13 -32.42 -0.75 -2.18
C GLU A 13 -31.94 -2.21 -2.14
N THR A 14 -31.70 -2.82 -3.30
CA THR A 14 -31.17 -4.18 -3.37
C THR A 14 -29.72 -4.28 -2.88
N LEU A 15 -28.91 -3.24 -3.12
CA LEU A 15 -27.54 -3.18 -2.63
C LEU A 15 -27.49 -3.17 -1.09
N LYS A 16 -28.26 -2.27 -0.47
CA LYS A 16 -28.35 -2.18 1.00
C LYS A 16 -28.88 -3.46 1.62
N LYS A 17 -29.94 -4.03 1.03
CA LYS A 17 -30.52 -5.30 1.49
C LYS A 17 -29.49 -6.43 1.50
N TYR A 18 -28.73 -6.60 0.43
CA TYR A 18 -27.73 -7.67 0.36
C TYR A 18 -26.53 -7.41 1.26
N ALA A 19 -26.12 -6.14 1.42
CA ALA A 19 -25.06 -5.80 2.35
C ALA A 19 -25.43 -6.20 3.79
N GLU A 20 -26.65 -5.90 4.22
CA GLU A 20 -27.14 -6.33 5.54
C GLU A 20 -27.27 -7.86 5.62
N GLN A 21 -27.86 -8.51 4.61
CA GLN A 21 -28.06 -9.96 4.58
C GLN A 21 -26.74 -10.75 4.70
N PHE A 22 -25.66 -10.28 4.07
CA PHE A 22 -24.38 -10.98 4.03
C PHE A 22 -23.33 -10.37 4.97
N GLY A 23 -23.70 -9.36 5.77
CA GLY A 23 -22.78 -8.66 6.67
C GLY A 23 -21.65 -7.92 5.93
N TRP A 24 -21.91 -7.46 4.70
CA TRP A 24 -20.93 -6.68 3.94
C TRP A 24 -20.96 -5.22 4.36
N THR A 25 -19.77 -4.64 4.52
CA THR A 25 -19.63 -3.20 4.69
C THR A 25 -19.69 -2.53 3.33
N LEU A 26 -20.62 -1.60 3.14
CA LEU A 26 -20.65 -0.74 1.96
C LEU A 26 -19.51 0.27 2.07
N ILE A 27 -18.59 0.26 1.11
CA ILE A 27 -17.42 1.15 1.11
C ILE A 27 -17.78 2.43 0.35
N ASP A 28 -17.54 3.57 1.00
CA ASP A 28 -17.65 4.90 0.42
C ASP A 28 -16.55 5.83 0.98
N ASP A 29 -16.55 7.09 0.55
CA ASP A 29 -15.56 8.08 0.98
C ASP A 29 -15.55 8.33 2.50
N SER A 30 -16.62 8.01 3.22
CA SER A 30 -16.73 8.24 4.66
C SER A 30 -16.00 7.19 5.50
N ASN A 31 -15.85 5.96 5.00
CA ASN A 31 -15.21 4.85 5.72
C ASN A 31 -13.91 4.33 5.09
N ARG A 32 -13.53 4.84 3.92
CA ARG A 32 -12.33 4.38 3.20
C ARG A 32 -11.03 4.60 3.99
N LYS A 33 -10.92 5.70 4.74
CA LYS A 33 -9.78 5.96 5.64
C LYS A 33 -9.68 4.91 6.75
N ASP A 34 -10.79 4.59 7.40
CA ASP A 34 -10.81 3.63 8.51
C ASP A 34 -10.46 2.22 8.01
N LEU A 35 -10.98 1.84 6.84
CA LEU A 35 -10.60 0.60 6.17
C LEU A 35 -9.10 0.54 5.89
N PHE A 36 -8.50 1.63 5.42
CA PHE A 36 -7.05 1.72 5.20
C PHE A 36 -6.28 1.54 6.51
N LEU A 37 -6.67 2.24 7.59
CA LEU A 37 -6.04 2.13 8.90
C LEU A 37 -6.15 0.71 9.46
N ASP A 38 -7.29 0.05 9.30
CA ASP A 38 -7.48 -1.33 9.74
C ASP A 38 -6.60 -2.31 8.97
N MET A 39 -6.44 -2.12 7.65
CA MET A 39 -5.47 -2.88 6.85
C MET A 39 -4.04 -2.72 7.36
N ILE A 40 -3.65 -1.49 7.76
CA ILE A 40 -2.34 -1.21 8.35
C ILE A 40 -2.21 -1.85 9.72
N ARG A 41 -3.22 -1.77 10.59
CA ARG A 41 -3.19 -2.36 11.94
C ARG A 41 -3.07 -3.88 11.90
N GLN A 42 -3.78 -4.53 10.98
CA GLN A 42 -3.67 -5.96 10.75
C GLN A 42 -2.27 -6.34 10.21
N MET A 43 -1.81 -5.65 9.15
CA MET A 43 -0.51 -5.87 8.49
C MET A 43 -0.17 -7.36 8.24
N ASP A 44 -1.11 -8.13 7.69
CA ASP A 44 -0.82 -9.54 7.36
C ASP A 44 0.28 -9.62 6.30
N MET A 45 1.38 -10.29 6.61
CA MET A 45 2.56 -10.28 5.76
C MET A 45 3.34 -11.60 5.76
N SER A 46 3.71 -12.02 4.55
CA SER A 46 4.65 -13.14 4.32
C SER A 46 6.09 -12.68 4.12
N TYR A 47 6.28 -11.41 3.75
CA TYR A 47 7.56 -10.72 3.54
C TYR A 47 7.44 -9.32 4.14
N SER A 48 8.56 -8.68 4.47
CA SER A 48 8.60 -7.33 5.06
C SER A 48 8.10 -6.22 4.12
N TYR A 49 7.68 -6.54 2.90
CA TYR A 49 7.46 -5.59 1.82
C TYR A 49 6.40 -4.54 2.13
N LYS A 50 5.26 -4.95 2.73
CA LYS A 50 4.13 -4.04 3.01
C LYS A 50 4.54 -2.84 3.85
N PRO A 51 5.12 -3.01 5.07
CA PRO A 51 5.57 -1.87 5.85
C PRO A 51 6.66 -1.06 5.15
N VAL A 52 7.56 -1.68 4.37
CA VAL A 52 8.56 -0.94 3.57
C VAL A 52 7.89 -0.04 2.52
N LEU A 53 6.85 -0.50 1.83
CA LEU A 53 6.07 0.33 0.89
C LEU A 53 5.38 1.49 1.61
N ILE A 54 4.72 1.22 2.72
CA ILE A 54 3.98 2.26 3.44
C ILE A 54 4.92 3.33 4.00
N LYS A 55 6.08 2.94 4.54
CA LYS A 55 7.09 3.92 4.97
C LYS A 55 7.63 4.74 3.79
N ALA A 56 7.86 4.13 2.62
CA ALA A 56 8.25 4.87 1.42
C ALA A 56 7.18 5.89 0.99
N VAL A 57 5.90 5.50 1.04
CA VAL A 57 4.78 6.38 0.73
C VAL A 57 4.70 7.55 1.71
N LEU A 58 4.75 7.28 3.02
CA LEU A 58 4.70 8.34 4.04
C LEU A 58 5.87 9.32 3.91
N LEU A 59 7.05 8.84 3.55
CA LEU A 59 8.26 9.65 3.44
C LEU A 59 8.27 10.56 2.19
N TYR A 60 7.79 10.05 1.04
CA TYR A 60 7.95 10.72 -0.25
C TYR A 60 6.67 11.26 -0.86
N ALA A 61 5.51 10.97 -0.28
CA ALA A 61 4.25 11.49 -0.80
C ALA A 61 4.21 13.02 -0.76
N ASP A 62 3.78 13.61 -1.87
CA ASP A 62 3.46 15.04 -1.91
C ASP A 62 2.18 15.36 -1.13
N GLU A 63 1.79 16.64 -1.11
CA GLU A 63 0.56 17.10 -0.44
C GLU A 63 -0.71 16.37 -0.91
N LYS A 64 -0.69 15.81 -2.13
CA LYS A 64 -1.81 15.08 -2.73
C LYS A 64 -1.71 13.57 -2.57
N GLY A 65 -0.67 13.05 -1.89
CA GLY A 65 -0.50 11.61 -1.67
C GLY A 65 0.16 10.89 -2.83
N ARG A 66 0.88 11.62 -3.69
CA ARG A 66 1.53 11.09 -4.90
C ARG A 66 3.02 10.89 -4.67
N VAL A 67 3.53 9.75 -5.11
CA VAL A 67 4.91 9.31 -4.96
C VAL A 67 5.43 8.83 -6.31
N LYS A 68 6.67 9.18 -6.66
CA LYS A 68 7.32 8.57 -7.83
C LYS A 68 7.71 7.14 -7.51
N LEU A 69 7.40 6.22 -8.43
CA LEU A 69 7.76 4.82 -8.30
C LEU A 69 9.28 4.62 -8.18
N SER A 70 10.09 5.47 -8.83
CA SER A 70 11.54 5.49 -8.68
C SER A 70 12.02 5.75 -7.24
N ASP A 71 11.30 6.60 -6.50
CA ASP A 71 11.65 6.94 -5.13
C ASP A 71 11.31 5.76 -4.20
N ILE A 72 10.19 5.07 -4.46
CA ILE A 72 9.84 3.82 -3.78
C ILE A 72 10.89 2.73 -4.06
N VAL A 73 11.31 2.56 -5.32
CA VAL A 73 12.35 1.58 -5.69
C VAL A 73 13.66 1.89 -4.97
N THR A 74 14.07 3.15 -4.93
CA THR A 74 15.26 3.60 -4.22
C THR A 74 15.15 3.29 -2.72
N TYR A 75 14.01 3.59 -2.11
CA TYR A 75 13.75 3.29 -0.69
C TYR A 75 13.84 1.79 -0.38
N PHE A 76 13.23 0.94 -1.21
CA PHE A 76 13.31 -0.51 -1.05
C PHE A 76 14.75 -0.98 -1.11
N ARG A 77 15.50 -0.55 -2.12
CA ARG A 77 16.92 -0.92 -2.26
C ARG A 77 17.73 -0.49 -1.04
N ASP A 78 17.60 0.77 -0.64
CA ASP A 78 18.33 1.31 0.50
C ASP A 78 17.99 0.57 1.79
N PHE A 79 16.72 0.22 2.01
CA PHE A 79 16.29 -0.56 3.17
C PHE A 79 17.00 -1.93 3.23
N TYR A 80 16.94 -2.72 2.16
CA TYR A 80 17.51 -4.07 2.16
C TYR A 80 19.04 -4.08 2.13
N GLU A 81 19.66 -3.14 1.40
CA GLU A 81 21.11 -3.05 1.32
C GLU A 81 21.73 -2.54 2.64
N ARG A 82 21.04 -1.66 3.38
CA ARG A 82 21.48 -1.31 4.75
C ARG A 82 21.47 -2.52 5.68
N ARG A 83 20.46 -3.38 5.59
CA ARG A 83 20.42 -4.63 6.36
C ARG A 83 21.57 -5.55 5.98
N ARG A 84 21.84 -5.70 4.68
CA ARG A 84 22.97 -6.48 4.16
C ARG A 84 24.30 -5.97 4.69
N ALA A 85 24.54 -4.66 4.59
CA ALA A 85 25.77 -4.03 5.06
C ALA A 85 25.96 -4.15 6.58
N ALA A 86 24.88 -4.17 7.34
CA ALA A 86 24.89 -4.38 8.79
C ALA A 86 25.03 -5.87 9.20
N GLY A 87 25.15 -6.80 8.25
CA GLY A 87 25.20 -8.24 8.54
C GLY A 87 23.89 -8.81 9.09
N LEU A 88 22.77 -8.10 8.90
CA LEU A 88 21.44 -8.52 9.33
C LEU A 88 20.76 -9.38 8.26
N VAL A 89 19.80 -10.20 8.68
CA VAL A 89 18.91 -10.92 7.75
C VAL A 89 18.20 -9.89 6.86
N VAL A 90 18.48 -9.94 5.55
CA VAL A 90 17.92 -9.03 4.56
C VAL A 90 16.42 -9.30 4.39
N GLU A 91 16.10 -10.52 3.99
CA GLU A 91 14.76 -11.03 3.76
C GLU A 91 14.82 -12.58 3.69
N LYS A 92 13.69 -13.25 3.47
CA LYS A 92 13.65 -14.68 3.17
C LYS A 92 14.48 -15.05 1.94
N ALA A 93 15.08 -16.24 1.96
CA ALA A 93 16.00 -16.73 0.92
C ALA A 93 15.49 -16.62 -0.53
N ASN A 94 14.18 -16.79 -0.76
CA ASN A 94 13.60 -16.71 -2.11
C ASN A 94 13.38 -15.27 -2.61
N SER A 95 13.54 -14.26 -1.76
CA SER A 95 13.43 -12.86 -2.11
C SER A 95 14.54 -12.43 -3.08
N ILE A 96 14.18 -11.62 -4.08
CA ILE A 96 15.15 -10.98 -4.98
C ILE A 96 16.16 -10.13 -4.18
N TYR A 97 15.71 -9.50 -3.09
CA TYR A 97 16.53 -8.64 -2.25
C TYR A 97 17.57 -9.44 -1.48
N THR A 98 17.29 -10.71 -1.15
CA THR A 98 18.28 -11.60 -0.51
C THR A 98 19.27 -12.14 -1.53
N LYS A 99 18.78 -12.62 -2.68
CA LYS A 99 19.62 -13.15 -3.77
C LYS A 99 20.64 -12.12 -4.28
N GLY A 100 20.30 -10.84 -4.25
CA GLY A 100 21.17 -9.78 -4.75
C GLY A 100 21.24 -9.78 -6.28
N GLY A 101 22.02 -8.84 -6.84
CA GLY A 101 22.20 -8.72 -8.30
C GLY A 101 20.94 -8.35 -9.09
N TYR A 102 19.86 -7.93 -8.42
CA TYR A 102 18.64 -7.46 -9.05
C TYR A 102 18.81 -6.04 -9.59
N THR A 103 18.13 -5.71 -10.68
CA THR A 103 18.10 -4.35 -11.22
C THR A 103 16.98 -3.53 -10.60
N ASP A 104 17.03 -2.20 -10.75
CA ASP A 104 15.93 -1.32 -10.33
C ASP A 104 14.60 -1.73 -11.01
N LYS A 105 14.65 -2.25 -12.25
CA LYS A 105 13.46 -2.77 -12.95
C LYS A 105 12.91 -4.07 -12.33
N ASP A 106 13.79 -4.92 -11.80
CA ASP A 106 13.36 -6.13 -11.10
C ASP A 106 12.70 -5.79 -9.77
N ALA A 107 13.26 -4.82 -9.04
CA ALA A 107 12.67 -4.26 -7.83
C ALA A 107 11.30 -3.62 -8.13
N GLU A 108 11.21 -2.79 -9.17
CA GLU A 108 9.95 -2.18 -9.60
C GLU A 108 8.87 -3.23 -9.88
N ARG A 109 9.19 -4.24 -10.70
CA ARG A 109 8.28 -5.34 -11.01
C ARG A 109 7.87 -6.08 -9.74
N ASN A 110 8.82 -6.32 -8.84
CA ASN A 110 8.53 -6.98 -7.56
C ASN A 110 7.59 -6.14 -6.72
N ILE A 111 7.85 -4.84 -6.51
CA ILE A 111 7.04 -3.91 -5.72
C ILE A 111 5.62 -3.82 -6.26
N LEU A 112 5.47 -3.65 -7.57
CA LEU A 112 4.15 -3.57 -8.23
C LEU A 112 3.36 -4.87 -8.07
N ALA A 113 4.01 -6.04 -8.18
CA ALA A 113 3.37 -7.32 -7.93
C ALA A 113 3.12 -7.56 -6.43
N ASN A 114 4.05 -7.14 -5.57
CA ASN A 114 4.12 -7.38 -4.14
C ASN A 114 4.99 -6.29 -3.47
N PRO A 115 4.42 -5.35 -2.69
CA PRO A 115 3.12 -5.46 -2.02
C PRO A 115 2.03 -4.59 -2.67
N PHE A 116 2.35 -3.74 -3.66
CA PHE A 116 1.43 -2.74 -4.21
C PHE A 116 0.10 -3.34 -4.63
N LYS A 117 0.12 -4.50 -5.31
CA LYS A 117 -1.09 -5.17 -5.78
C LYS A 117 -2.14 -5.40 -4.68
N ARG A 118 -1.71 -5.68 -3.44
CA ARG A 118 -2.62 -5.89 -2.30
C ARG A 118 -3.38 -4.62 -1.90
N PHE A 119 -2.74 -3.46 -2.04
CA PHE A 119 -3.39 -2.18 -1.80
C PHE A 119 -4.21 -1.73 -3.01
N GLU A 120 -3.76 -2.04 -4.23
CA GLU A 120 -4.51 -1.78 -5.46
C GLU A 120 -5.83 -2.56 -5.51
N ASP A 121 -5.81 -3.85 -5.13
CA ASP A 121 -7.02 -4.70 -5.10
C ASP A 121 -8.09 -4.14 -4.14
N MET A 122 -7.66 -3.45 -3.09
CA MET A 122 -8.52 -2.77 -2.12
C MET A 122 -8.80 -1.31 -2.49
N GLN A 123 -8.36 -0.86 -3.67
CA GLN A 123 -8.49 0.53 -4.17
C GLN A 123 -7.84 1.59 -3.27
N MET A 124 -6.83 1.21 -2.48
CA MET A 124 -6.12 2.11 -1.56
C MET A 124 -4.95 2.82 -2.23
N LEU A 125 -4.32 2.17 -3.21
CA LEU A 125 -3.25 2.75 -4.03
C LEU A 125 -3.58 2.60 -5.51
N ARG A 126 -3.17 3.58 -6.32
CA ARG A 126 -3.28 3.55 -7.78
C ARG A 126 -1.93 3.83 -8.42
N HIS A 127 -1.62 3.15 -9.51
CA HIS A 127 -0.41 3.40 -10.30
C HIS A 127 -0.75 3.98 -11.68
N THR A 128 -0.25 5.17 -11.96
CA THR A 128 -0.29 5.79 -13.29
C THR A 128 0.98 5.45 -14.06
N LYS A 129 0.94 4.37 -14.84
CA LYS A 129 2.09 3.78 -15.54
C LYS A 129 2.87 4.76 -16.41
N THR A 130 2.17 5.64 -17.14
CA THR A 130 2.80 6.60 -18.05
C THR A 130 3.63 7.66 -17.33
N LEU A 131 3.31 7.95 -16.07
CA LEU A 131 4.00 8.94 -15.25
C LEU A 131 4.91 8.30 -14.19
N GLY A 132 4.80 6.98 -13.97
CA GLY A 132 5.49 6.29 -12.89
C GLY A 132 5.08 6.82 -11.52
N ILE A 133 3.79 7.17 -11.33
CA ILE A 133 3.28 7.74 -10.08
C ILE A 133 2.40 6.72 -9.37
N VAL A 134 2.73 6.43 -8.11
CA VAL A 134 1.85 5.74 -7.16
C VAL A 134 1.12 6.79 -6.33
N GLU A 135 -0.19 6.70 -6.24
CA GLU A 135 -1.05 7.65 -5.53
C GLU A 135 -1.88 6.90 -4.49
N VAL A 136 -1.93 7.44 -3.27
CA VAL A 136 -2.87 7.01 -2.23
C VAL A 136 -4.26 7.52 -2.58
N ASP A 137 -5.29 6.71 -2.34
CA ASP A 137 -6.67 7.13 -2.53
C ASP A 137 -6.95 8.48 -1.87
N GLY A 138 -7.60 9.38 -2.61
CA GLY A 138 -7.81 10.75 -2.17
C GLY A 138 -8.69 10.86 -0.93
N ALA A 139 -9.69 9.98 -0.75
CA ALA A 139 -10.52 9.97 0.44
C ALA A 139 -9.79 9.42 1.67
N VAL A 140 -8.73 8.63 1.48
CA VAL A 140 -7.80 8.24 2.54
C VAL A 140 -6.86 9.40 2.85
N TRP A 141 -6.05 9.83 1.87
CA TRP A 141 -4.93 10.74 2.13
C TRP A 141 -5.35 12.09 2.70
N LYS A 142 -6.44 12.67 2.17
CA LYS A 142 -6.94 13.98 2.62
C LYS A 142 -7.44 13.98 4.07
N ASN A 143 -7.85 12.81 4.56
CA ASN A 143 -8.47 12.64 5.87
C ASN A 143 -7.51 12.03 6.91
N LEU A 144 -6.29 11.65 6.51
CA LEU A 144 -5.26 11.18 7.44
C LEU A 144 -4.68 12.33 8.24
N SER A 145 -4.85 12.28 9.56
CA SER A 145 -4.24 13.23 10.49
C SER A 145 -2.73 12.97 10.63
N GLN A 146 -2.00 13.92 11.22
CA GLN A 146 -0.57 13.73 11.50
C GLN A 146 -0.35 12.65 12.56
N GLU A 147 -1.25 12.55 13.55
CA GLU A 147 -1.25 11.52 14.58
C GLU A 147 -1.47 10.13 13.97
N GLU A 148 -2.39 10.01 13.01
CA GLU A 148 -2.65 8.75 12.29
C GLU A 148 -1.46 8.36 11.40
N LYS A 149 -0.80 9.32 10.75
CA LYS A 149 0.45 9.06 10.01
C LYS A 149 1.57 8.56 10.93
N ALA A 150 1.71 9.16 12.10
CA ALA A 150 2.67 8.70 13.12
C ALA A 150 2.29 7.32 13.68
N GLU A 151 0.99 7.03 13.84
CA GLU A 151 0.50 5.70 14.22
C GLU A 151 0.90 4.65 13.16
N ILE A 152 0.67 4.94 11.88
CA ILE A 152 1.03 4.06 10.76
C ILE A 152 2.53 3.79 10.76
N GLU A 153 3.37 4.82 10.94
CA GLU A 153 4.83 4.65 10.99
C GLU A 153 5.26 3.73 12.14
N ARG A 154 4.73 3.97 13.35
CA ARG A 154 4.99 3.14 14.52
C ARG A 154 4.58 1.69 14.31
N ILE A 155 3.42 1.45 13.70
CA ILE A 155 2.95 0.10 13.36
C ILE A 155 3.91 -0.56 12.37
N CYS A 156 4.36 0.17 11.34
CA CYS A 156 5.31 -0.36 10.37
C CYS A 156 6.62 -0.78 11.04
N ASP A 157 7.16 0.03 11.94
CA ASP A 157 8.38 -0.28 12.68
C ASP A 157 8.22 -1.47 13.62
N GLN A 158 7.10 -1.53 14.35
CA GLN A 158 6.77 -2.67 15.20
C GLN A 158 6.67 -3.96 14.38
N LYS A 159 5.93 -3.94 13.26
CA LYS A 159 5.76 -5.11 12.39
C LYS A 159 7.08 -5.56 11.77
N LEU A 160 7.94 -4.63 11.35
CA LEU A 160 9.28 -4.96 10.88
C LEU A 160 10.12 -5.62 11.99
N ALA A 161 10.10 -5.09 13.22
CA ALA A 161 10.81 -5.68 14.34
C ALA A 161 10.31 -7.11 14.65
N GLU A 162 8.99 -7.30 14.73
CA GLU A 162 8.36 -8.61 14.90
C GLU A 162 8.71 -9.58 13.78
N TYR A 163 8.76 -9.10 12.53
CA TYR A 163 9.08 -9.93 11.37
C TYR A 163 10.50 -10.51 11.43
N TYR A 164 11.47 -9.67 11.79
CA TYR A 164 12.88 -10.05 11.84
C TYR A 164 13.30 -10.73 13.13
N ALA A 165 12.44 -10.76 14.15
CA ALA A 165 12.64 -11.51 15.38
C ALA A 165 12.21 -12.99 15.29
N ARG A 166 11.54 -13.38 14.18
CA ARG A 166 11.13 -14.77 13.88
C ARG A 166 12.29 -15.57 13.29
#